data_AF-A0A1D7ZUC8-F1
#
_entry.id   AF-A0A1D7ZUC8-F1
#
_cell.length_a   1.000
_cell.length_b   1.000
_cell.length_c   1.000
_cell.angle_alpha   90.00
_cell.angle_beta   90.00
_cell.angle_gamma   90.00
#
_symmetry.space_group_name_H-M   'P 1'
#
loop_
_entity.id
_entity.type
_entity.pdbx_description
1 polymer ?
#
loop_
_entity_poly.entity_id
_entity_poly.type
_entity_poly.pdbx_seq_one_letter_code
_entity_poly.pdbx_strand_id
1 'polypeptide(L)' 'MSEAQKRANVRYQKKNPDVVRRIQYKSRGKNLILKSANEQDLRQFEEWIQIRQQQLTN' A
#
# COMPACT_ATOMS: atom_id res chain seq x y z
N MET A 1 -14.43 14.21 11.22
CA MET A 1 -13.09 14.81 11.42
C MET A 1 -13.25 16.31 11.57
N SER A 2 -12.63 16.91 12.59
CA SER A 2 -12.58 18.36 12.73
C SER A 2 -11.55 19.00 11.78
N GLU A 3 -11.67 20.30 11.53
CA GLU A 3 -10.70 21.05 10.71
C GLU A 3 -9.28 21.02 11.31
N ALA A 4 -9.16 21.03 12.64
CA ALA A 4 -7.89 20.86 13.33
C ALA A 4 -7.25 19.50 13.01
N GLN A 5 -8.04 18.42 13.02
CA GLN A 5 -7.57 17.07 12.66
C GLN A 5 -7.14 17.00 11.20
N LYS A 6 -7.88 17.62 10.27
CA LYS A 6 -7.49 17.68 8.85
C LYS A 6 -6.14 18.39 8.69
N ARG A 7 -5.95 19.54 9.33
CA ARG A 7 -4.68 20.30 9.28
C ARG A 7 -3.52 19.50 9.88
N ALA A 8 -3.74 18.82 11.01
CA ALA A 8 -2.73 17.96 11.63
C ALA A 8 -2.32 16.80 10.71
N ASN A 9 -3.30 16.14 10.07
CA ASN A 9 -3.06 15.07 9.11
C ASN A 9 -2.28 15.57 7.90
N VAL A 10 -2.64 16.72 7.33
CA VAL A 10 -1.90 17.31 6.21
C VAL A 10 -0.45 17.62 6.60
N ARG A 11 -0.21 18.18 7.80
CA ARG A 11 1.16 18.44 8.30
C ARG A 11 1.95 17.15 8.47
N TYR A 12 1.33 16.12 9.07
CA TYR A 12 1.95 14.81 9.22
C TYR A 12 2.29 14.20 7.87
N GLN A 13 1.38 14.26 6.91
CA GLN A 13 1.60 13.73 5.56
C GLN A 13 2.74 14.44 4.84
N LYS A 14 2.80 15.78 4.95
CA LYS A 14 3.87 16.59 4.37
C LYS A 14 5.25 16.25 4.96
N LYS A 15 5.32 15.96 6.26
CA LYS A 15 6.58 15.60 6.93
C LYS A 15 6.99 14.14 6.69
N ASN A 16 6.05 13.24 6.39
CA ASN A 16 6.28 11.80 6.28
C ASN A 16 5.83 11.24 4.91
N PRO A 17 6.31 11.78 3.79
CA PRO A 17 5.82 11.42 2.45
C PRO A 17 5.97 9.92 2.13
N ASP A 18 7.06 9.29 2.55
CA ASP A 18 7.30 7.86 2.26
C ASP A 18 6.38 6.93 3.06
N VAL A 19 6.09 7.27 4.32
CA VAL A 19 5.14 6.52 5.16
C VAL A 19 3.74 6.58 4.55
N VAL A 20 3.32 7.78 4.13
CA VAL A 20 2.03 7.98 3.47
C VAL A 20 1.97 7.21 2.16
N ARG A 21 3.02 7.29 1.33
CA ARG A 21 3.12 6.57 0.06
C ARG A 21 2.97 5.06 0.28
N ARG A 22 3.68 4.50 1.27
CA ARG A 22 3.56 3.07 1.62
C ARG A 22 2.14 2.69 2.03
N ILE A 23 1.48 3.49 2.87
CA ILE A 23 0.10 3.25 3.30
C ILE A 23 -0.85 3.29 2.11
N GLN A 24 -0.71 4.28 1.23
CA GLN A 24 -1.53 4.44 0.04
C GLN A 24 -1.36 3.25 -0.91
N TYR A 25 -0.13 2.82 -1.20
CA TYR A 25 0.11 1.65 -2.04
C TYR A 25 -0.44 0.37 -1.42
N LYS A 26 -0.26 0.16 -0.11
CA LYS A 26 -0.85 -0.98 0.59
C LYS A 26 -2.38 -1.00 0.47
N SER A 27 -3.02 0.16 0.66
CA SER A 27 -4.48 0.29 0.55
C SER A 27 -4.97 0.04 -0.87
N ARG A 28 -4.30 0.60 -1.88
CA ARG A 28 -4.63 0.40 -3.30
C ARG A 28 -4.45 -1.05 -3.71
N GLY A 29 -3.33 -1.67 -3.35
CA GLY A 29 -3.06 -3.09 -3.60
C GLY A 29 -4.12 -4.00 -2.99
N LYS A 30 -4.48 -3.78 -1.71
CA LYS A 30 -5.58 -4.52 -1.06
C LYS A 30 -6.90 -4.39 -1.84
N ASN A 31 -7.26 -3.17 -2.24
CA ASN A 31 -8.51 -2.94 -2.96
C ASN A 31 -8.52 -3.63 -4.32
N LEU A 32 -7.39 -3.58 -5.05
CA LEU A 32 -7.26 -4.26 -6.33
C LEU A 32 -7.45 -5.78 -6.16
N ILE A 33 -6.68 -6.39 -5.25
CA ILE A 33 -6.74 -7.84 -4.98
C ILE A 33 -8.15 -8.29 -4.60
N LEU A 34 -8.83 -7.55 -3.72
CA LEU A 34 -10.11 -8.00 -3.16
C LEU A 34 -11.33 -7.68 -4.03
N LYS A 35 -11.23 -6.74 -4.98
CA LYS A 35 -12.41 -6.22 -5.70
C LYS A 35 -12.32 -6.33 -7.22
N SER A 36 -11.13 -6.49 -7.77
CA SER A 36 -10.93 -6.34 -9.22
C SER A 36 -10.00 -7.38 -9.83
N ALA A 37 -9.12 -8.00 -9.04
CA ALA A 37 -8.19 -9.02 -9.53
C ALA A 37 -8.94 -10.23 -10.08
N ASN A 38 -8.52 -10.68 -11.26
CA ASN A 38 -8.91 -11.97 -11.81
C ASN A 38 -7.88 -13.06 -11.42
N GLU A 39 -8.11 -14.30 -11.84
CA GLU A 39 -7.25 -15.43 -11.50
C GLU A 39 -5.79 -15.28 -11.97
N GLN A 40 -5.56 -14.65 -13.13
CA GLN A 40 -4.22 -14.39 -13.63
C GLN A 40 -3.50 -13.35 -12.78
N ASP A 41 -4.19 -12.27 -12.39
CA ASP A 41 -3.65 -11.24 -11.52
C ASP A 41 -3.23 -11.83 -10.16
N LEU A 42 -4.06 -12.71 -9.59
CA LEU A 42 -3.78 -13.35 -8.31
C LEU A 42 -2.52 -14.20 -8.36
N ARG A 43 -2.36 -15.05 -9.39
CA ARG A 43 -1.13 -15.83 -9.60
C ARG A 43 0.10 -14.94 -9.74
N GLN A 44 -0.02 -13.84 -10.48
CA GLN A 44 1.09 -12.91 -10.66
C GLN A 44 1.47 -12.21 -9.34
N PHE A 45 0.50 -11.85 -8.50
CA PHE A 45 0.79 -11.30 -7.19
C PHE A 45 1.49 -12.29 -6.27
N GLU A 46 1.12 -13.56 -6.31
CA GLU A 46 1.79 -14.63 -5.55
C GLU A 46 3.26 -14.76 -5.96
N GLU A 47 3.56 -14.76 -7.26
CA GLU A 47 4.94 -14.80 -7.78
C GLU A 47 5.76 -13.60 -7.28
N TRP A 48 5.22 -12.38 -7.37
CA TRP A 48 5.92 -11.18 -6.88
C TRP A 48 6.15 -11.20 -5.37
N ILE A 49 5.20 -11.74 -4.60
CA ILE A 49 5.36 -11.91 -3.15
C ILE A 49 6.51 -12.87 -2.87
N GLN A 50 6.60 -13.99 -3.58
CA GLN A 50 7.69 -14.95 -3.43
C GLN A 50 9.05 -14.33 -3.75
N ILE A 51 9.18 -13.61 -4.87
CA ILE A 51 10.41 -12.89 -5.23
C ILE A 51 10.80 -11.92 -4.12
N ARG A 52 9.85 -11.16 -3.58
CA ARG A 52 10.14 -10.20 -2.52
C ARG A 52 10.56 -10.87 -1.21
N GLN A 53 9.97 -12.01 -0.87
CA GLN A 53 10.37 -12.80 0.30
C GLN A 53 11.81 -13.30 0.16
N GLN A 54 12.18 -13.83 -1.00
CA GLN A 54 13.56 -14.26 -1.27
C GLN A 54 14.57 -13.11 -1.12
N GLN A 55 14.25 -11.92 -1.64
CA GLN A 55 15.08 -10.71 -1.48
C GLN A 55 15.19 -10.19 -0.05
N LEU A 56 14.33 -10.63 0.86
CA LEU A 56 14.37 -10.23 2.27
C LEU A 56 15.06 -11.27 3.16
N THR A 57 15.12 -12.52 2.71
CA THR A 57 15.81 -13.62 3.41
C THR A 57 17.28 -13.72 3.01
N ASN A 58 17.63 -13.30 1.79
CA ASN A 58 19.01 -13.10 1.32
C ASN A 58 19.54 -11.73 1.74
#